data_AF-A0A849EVF4-F1
#
_entry.id   AF-A0A849EVF4-F1
#
_cell.length_a   1.000
_cell.length_b   1.000
_cell.length_c   1.000
_cell.angle_alpha   90.00
_cell.angle_beta   90.00
_cell.angle_gamma   90.00
#
_symmetry.space_group_name_H-M   'P 1'
#
loop_
_entity.id
_entity.type
_entity.pdbx_description
1 polymer ?
#
loop_
_entity_poly.entity_id
_entity_poly.type
_entity_poly.pdbx_seq_one_letter_code
_entity_poly.pdbx_strand_id
1 'polypeptide(L)'
;MRATPKISDGHVSSTAEYRTTELPAPNGDVAEAVIAAIREITHIEDKGKLPLSMGVRDSSVDLEVKLKSKEGKNKLKIKFK
;
A
#
# COMPACT_ATOMS: atom_id res chain seq x y z
N MET A 1 20.88 2.38 4.48
CA MET A 1 20.20 1.10 4.79
C MET A 1 21.03 0.42 5.87
N ARG A 2 20.47 0.16 7.05
CA ARG A 2 21.13 -0.63 8.11
C ARG A 2 20.20 -1.80 8.41
N ALA A 3 20.62 -3.00 8.04
CA ALA A 3 19.95 -4.23 8.42
C ALA A 3 20.65 -4.76 9.66
N THR A 4 19.88 -5.05 10.71
CA THR A 4 20.41 -5.65 11.93
C THR A 4 19.98 -7.12 11.93
N PRO A 5 20.86 -8.05 11.54
CA PRO A 5 20.51 -9.46 11.54
C PRO A 5 20.39 -9.96 12.99
N LYS A 6 19.27 -10.63 13.31
CA LYS A 6 19.17 -11.47 14.51
C LYS A 6 19.13 -12.93 14.07
N ILE A 7 20.04 -13.70 14.65
CA ILE A 7 20.15 -15.15 14.45
C ILE A 7 19.67 -15.81 15.73
N SER A 8 18.57 -16.55 15.64
CA SER A 8 18.13 -17.49 16.67
C SER A 8 17.66 -18.75 15.96
N ASP A 9 18.20 -19.90 16.38
CA ASP A 9 17.75 -21.24 15.99
C ASP A 9 17.73 -21.53 14.47
N GLY A 10 18.78 -21.11 13.76
CA GLY A 10 18.94 -21.36 12.32
C GLY A 10 18.10 -20.45 11.41
N HIS A 11 17.29 -19.55 11.98
CA HIS A 11 16.50 -18.59 11.22
C HIS A 11 17.18 -17.21 11.19
N VAL A 12 17.54 -16.73 9.99
CA VAL A 12 18.02 -15.37 9.80
C VAL A 12 16.80 -14.48 9.57
N SER A 13 16.52 -13.57 10.51
CA SER A 13 15.52 -12.53 10.35
C SER A 13 16.19 -11.17 10.19
N SER A 14 15.80 -10.43 9.15
CA SER A 14 16.29 -9.08 8.87
C SER A 14 15.12 -8.11 8.97
N THR A 15 15.06 -7.34 10.05
CA THR A 15 14.11 -6.25 10.20
C THR A 15 14.74 -4.97 9.64
N ALA A 16 14.20 -4.45 8.54
CA ALA A 16 14.56 -3.14 8.03
C ALA A 16 13.63 -2.10 8.67
N GLU A 17 14.19 -1.19 9.46
CA GLU A 17 13.42 -0.05 9.97
C GLU A 17 13.09 0.91 8.82
N TYR A 18 11.80 1.01 8.49
CA TYR A 18 11.29 1.93 7.50
C TYR A 18 11.43 3.35 8.03
N ARG A 19 12.35 4.13 7.45
CA ARG A 19 12.53 5.55 7.80
C ARG A 19 11.19 6.27 7.62
N THR A 20 10.86 7.19 8.53
CA THR A 20 9.73 8.14 8.47
C THR A 20 9.89 9.19 7.37
N THR A 21 10.50 8.83 6.25
CA THR A 21 10.57 9.66 5.06
C THR A 21 9.30 9.46 4.25
N GLU A 22 8.67 10.54 3.81
CA GLU A 22 7.55 10.48 2.88
C GLU A 22 7.97 9.69 1.64
N LEU A 23 7.10 8.78 1.21
CA LEU A 23 7.31 8.07 -0.05
C LEU A 23 7.37 9.09 -1.18
N PRO A 24 8.36 8.99 -2.09
CA PRO A 24 8.36 9.83 -3.27
C PRO A 24 7.05 9.62 -4.02
N ALA A 25 6.47 10.71 -4.52
CA ALA A 25 5.27 10.62 -5.32
C ALA A 25 5.55 9.72 -6.54
N PRO A 26 4.67 8.75 -6.87
CA PRO A 26 4.80 7.99 -8.09
C PRO A 26 4.68 8.93 -9.30
N ASN A 27 5.18 8.49 -10.45
CA ASN A 27 4.88 9.15 -11.71
C ASN A 27 3.39 9.00 -12.07
N GLY A 28 2.91 9.83 -13.01
CA GLY A 28 1.50 9.87 -13.41
C GLY A 28 0.95 8.50 -13.82
N ASP A 29 1.69 7.79 -14.68
CA ASP A 29 1.27 6.49 -15.20
C ASP A 29 1.09 5.44 -14.10
N VAL A 30 2.01 5.38 -13.11
CA VAL A 30 1.88 4.46 -11.98
C VAL A 30 0.72 4.89 -11.08
N ALA A 31 0.51 6.18 -10.86
CA ALA A 31 -0.62 6.66 -10.08
C ALA A 31 -1.97 6.28 -10.72
N GLU A 32 -2.09 6.42 -12.04
CA GLU A 32 -3.29 6.03 -12.79
C GLU A 32 -3.52 4.53 -12.76
N ALA A 33 -2.48 3.72 -12.99
CA ALA A 33 -2.57 2.26 -12.95
C ALA A 33 -3.01 1.76 -11.57
N VAL A 34 -2.47 2.33 -10.49
CA VAL A 34 -2.86 1.96 -9.12
C VAL A 34 -4.32 2.33 -8.83
N ILE A 35 -4.77 3.51 -9.27
CA ILE A 35 -6.17 3.94 -9.09
C ILE A 35 -7.11 3.04 -9.90
N ALA A 36 -6.77 2.70 -11.14
CA ALA A 36 -7.57 1.81 -11.99
C ALA A 36 -7.71 0.43 -11.34
N ALA A 37 -6.60 -0.18 -10.90
CA ALA A 37 -6.62 -1.47 -10.23
C ALA A 37 -7.48 -1.47 -8.96
N ILE A 38 -7.38 -0.41 -8.14
CA ILE A 38 -8.21 -0.30 -6.94
C ILE A 38 -9.69 -0.15 -7.27
N ARG A 39 -10.03 0.61 -8.32
CA ARG A 39 -11.43 0.73 -8.76
C ARG A 39 -11.98 -0.61 -9.24
N GLU A 40 -11.21 -1.35 -10.02
CA GLU A 40 -11.60 -2.67 -10.52
C GLU A 40 -11.84 -3.67 -9.38
N ILE A 41 -10.96 -3.70 -8.37
CA ILE A 41 -11.11 -4.59 -7.22
C ILE A 41 -12.30 -4.17 -6.35
N THR A 42 -12.42 -2.87 -6.03
CA THR A 42 -13.35 -2.39 -5.00
C THR A 42 -14.71 -1.96 -5.53
N HIS A 43 -14.86 -1.81 -6.85
CA HIS A 43 -16.05 -1.25 -7.52
C HIS A 43 -16.46 0.13 -6.97
N ILE A 44 -15.49 0.92 -6.48
CA ILE A 44 -15.73 2.28 -6.02
C ILE A 44 -15.66 3.24 -7.21
N GLU A 45 -16.81 3.82 -7.58
CA GLU A 45 -16.92 4.80 -8.68
C GLU A 45 -16.39 6.19 -8.27
N ASP A 46 -17.09 6.87 -7.35
CA ASP A 46 -16.79 8.26 -7.00
C ASP A 46 -16.12 8.44 -5.64
N LYS A 47 -16.66 7.79 -4.62
CA LYS A 47 -16.18 7.93 -3.24
C LYS A 47 -16.50 6.67 -2.46
N GLY A 48 -15.49 6.13 -1.82
CA GLY A 48 -15.65 4.93 -1.03
C GLY A 48 -14.52 4.76 -0.04
N LYS A 49 -14.78 3.91 0.95
CA LYS A 49 -13.81 3.49 1.96
C LYS A 49 -14.05 2.02 2.24
N LEU A 50 -13.07 1.17 1.97
CA LEU A 50 -13.19 -0.28 2.10
C LEU A 50 -11.94 -0.86 2.78
N PRO A 51 -12.08 -1.81 3.71
CA PRO A 51 -10.95 -2.66 4.10
C PRO A 51 -10.57 -3.60 2.94
N LEU A 52 -9.27 -3.78 2.71
CA LEU A 52 -8.73 -4.66 1.69
C LEU A 52 -7.61 -5.50 2.31
N SER A 53 -7.82 -6.81 2.38
CA SER A 53 -6.81 -7.76 2.83
C SER A 53 -6.17 -8.41 1.60
N MET A 54 -4.85 -8.37 1.50
CA MET A 54 -4.10 -8.92 0.37
C MET A 54 -3.04 -9.91 0.85
N GLY A 55 -3.00 -11.09 0.24
CA GLY A 55 -1.90 -12.03 0.42
C GLY A 55 -0.69 -11.64 -0.43
N VAL A 56 0.50 -11.67 0.15
CA VAL A 56 1.79 -11.48 -0.53
C VAL A 56 2.72 -12.63 -0.13
N ARG A 57 2.73 -13.67 -0.97
CA ARG A 57 3.52 -14.90 -0.76
C ARG A 57 3.28 -15.48 0.64
N ASP A 58 4.30 -15.51 1.49
CA ASP A 58 4.24 -16.09 2.83
C ASP A 58 3.73 -15.10 3.91
N SER A 59 3.11 -13.99 3.48
CA SER A 59 2.63 -12.91 4.35
C SER A 59 1.29 -12.34 3.87
N SER A 60 0.63 -11.55 4.73
CA SER A 60 -0.57 -10.79 4.38
C SER A 60 -0.41 -9.33 4.78
N VAL A 61 -1.11 -8.45 4.07
CA VAL A 61 -1.20 -7.03 4.41
C VAL A 61 -2.66 -6.62 4.48
N ASP A 62 -3.03 -5.98 5.58
CA ASP A 62 -4.34 -5.40 5.77
C ASP A 62 -4.29 -3.90 5.50
N LEU A 63 -5.11 -3.47 4.55
CA LEU A 63 -5.18 -2.10 4.09
C LEU A 63 -6.56 -1.53 4.35
N GLU A 64 -6.60 -0.23 4.63
CA GLU A 64 -7.80 0.58 4.50
C GLU A 64 -7.62 1.50 3.30
N VAL A 65 -8.43 1.27 2.28
CA VAL A 65 -8.39 2.01 1.02
C VAL A 65 -9.50 3.04 1.03
N LYS A 66 -9.17 4.28 0.66
CA LYS A 66 -10.12 5.37 0.52
C LYS A 66 -9.90 6.10 -0.80
N LEU A 67 -10.93 6.09 -1.64
CA LEU A 67 -10.94 6.80 -2.91
C LEU A 67 -11.90 7.99 -2.82
N LYS A 68 -11.49 9.11 -3.42
CA LYS A 68 -12.32 10.31 -3.60
C LYS A 68 -12.04 10.92 -4.98
N SER A 69 -13.08 11.10 -5.77
CA SER A 69 -13.05 11.83 -7.03
C SER A 69 -13.67 13.22 -6.82
N LYS A 70 -12.98 14.29 -7.25
CA LYS A 70 -13.52 15.66 -7.23
C LYS A 70 -12.99 16.44 -8.43
N GLU A 71 -13.88 16.97 -9.27
CA GLU A 71 -13.53 17.87 -10.39
C GLU A 71 -12.43 17.28 -11.31
N GLY A 72 -12.56 16.01 -11.67
CA GLY A 72 -11.57 15.30 -12.50
C GLY A 72 -10.28 14.91 -11.77
N LYS A 73 -10.12 15.23 -10.48
CA LYS A 73 -8.97 14.84 -9.67
C LYS A 73 -9.31 13.64 -8.79
N ASN A 74 -8.50 12.59 -8.89
CA ASN A 74 -8.60 11.42 -8.04
C ASN A 74 -7.64 11.55 -6.85
N LYS A 75 -8.16 11.28 -5.65
CA LYS A 75 -7.36 11.16 -4.42
C LYS A 75 -7.53 9.78 -3.83
N LEU A 76 -6.45 9.00 -3.90
CA LEU A 76 -6.33 7.71 -3.26
C LEU A 76 -5.56 7.84 -1.95
N LYS A 77 -6.06 7.21 -0.88
CA LYS A 77 -5.34 7.06 0.39
C LYS A 77 -5.36 5.58 0.78
N ILE A 78 -4.17 5.05 1.02
CA ILE A 78 -3.95 3.69 1.52
C ILE A 78 -3.40 3.82 2.94
N LYS A 79 -3.98 3.09 3.89
CA LYS A 79 -3.50 3.03 5.27
C LYS A 79 -3.24 1.57 5.63
N PHE A 80 -2.01 1.27 6.02
CA PHE A 80 -1.63 -0.03 6.58
C PHE A 80 -2.23 -0.17 7.99
N LYS A 81 -2.87 -1.31 8.26
CA LYS A 81 -3.41 -1.65 9.58
C LYS A 81 -2.47 -2.58 10.34
#